data_AF-A0A2V8R602-F1
#
_entry.id   AF-A0A2V8R602-F1
#
_cell.length_a   1.000
_cell.length_b   1.000
_cell.length_c   1.000
_cell.angle_alpha   90.00
_cell.angle_beta   90.00
_cell.angle_gamma   90.00
#
_symmetry.space_group_name_H-M   'P 1'
#
loop_
_entity.id
_entity.type
_entity.pdbx_description
1 polymer ?
#
loop_
_entity_poly.entity_id
_entity_poly.type
_entity_poly.pdbx_seq_one_letter_code
_entity_poly.pdbx_strand_id
1 'polypeptide(L)' 'MVPETDFIVVGSGIAGLRAGLELARAGAGVTVLTKDRREESNTEYAQGG' A
#
# COMPACT_ATOMS: atom_id res chain seq x y z
N MET A 1 0.45 -0.21 -20.44
CA MET A 1 1.31 -1.31 -19.96
C MET A 1 0.74 -1.76 -18.63
N VAL A 2 0.35 -3.03 -18.50
CA VAL A 2 -0.10 -3.57 -17.20
C VAL A 2 1.15 -3.95 -16.44
N PRO A 3 1.38 -3.47 -15.20
CA PRO A 3 2.49 -3.93 -14.40
C PRO A 3 2.33 -5.43 -14.12
N GLU A 4 3.34 -6.22 -14.45
CA GLU A 4 3.44 -7.61 -13.96
C GLU A 4 3.72 -7.54 -12.45
N THR A 5 2.80 -8.10 -11.65
CA THR A 5 2.87 -8.04 -10.18
C THR A 5 2.28 -9.34 -9.63
N ASP A 6 2.88 -9.89 -8.57
CA ASP A 6 2.38 -11.07 -7.88
C ASP A 6 1.17 -10.72 -6.99
N PHE A 7 1.18 -9.50 -6.42
CA PHE A 7 0.13 -9.01 -5.53
C PHE A 7 -0.31 -7.60 -5.86
N ILE A 8 -1.62 -7.36 -5.73
CA ILE A 8 -2.20 -6.02 -5.74
C ILE A 8 -2.72 -5.72 -4.34
N VAL A 9 -2.26 -4.60 -3.77
CA VAL A 9 -2.79 -4.04 -2.52
C VAL A 9 -3.66 -2.84 -2.85
N VAL A 10 -4.91 -2.86 -2.43
CA VAL A 10 -5.86 -1.75 -2.64
C VAL A 10 -5.99 -0.94 -1.35
N GLY A 11 -5.48 0.28 -1.38
CA GLY A 11 -5.43 1.24 -0.29
C GLY A 11 -3.99 1.55 0.16
N SER A 12 -3.65 2.83 0.27
CA SER A 12 -2.34 3.31 0.76
C SER A 12 -2.36 3.72 2.24
N GLY A 13 -3.36 3.30 3.01
CA GLY A 13 -3.33 3.46 4.48
C GLY A 13 -2.25 2.59 5.13
N ILE A 14 -2.05 2.75 6.45
CA ILE A 14 -0.98 2.08 7.20
C ILE A 14 -0.97 0.56 6.99
N ALA A 15 -2.14 -0.08 6.95
CA ALA A 15 -2.26 -1.53 6.78
C ALA A 15 -1.82 -1.99 5.39
N GLY A 16 -2.24 -1.27 4.34
CA GLY A 16 -1.89 -1.58 2.96
C GLY A 16 -0.40 -1.37 2.69
N LEU A 17 0.16 -0.25 3.14
CA LEU A 17 1.60 0.01 3.00
C LEU A 17 2.43 -1.00 3.81
N ARG A 18 1.97 -1.38 5.01
CA ARG A 18 2.66 -2.39 5.81
C ARG A 18 2.66 -3.75 5.12
N ALA A 19 1.52 -4.20 4.61
CA ALA A 19 1.41 -5.45 3.87
C ALA A 19 2.29 -5.44 2.61
N GLY A 20 2.23 -4.37 1.83
CA GLY A 20 3.04 -4.22 0.62
C GLY A 20 4.54 -4.26 0.90
N LEU A 21 4.98 -3.63 2.00
CA LEU A 21 6.38 -3.68 2.42
C LEU A 21 6.85 -5.09 2.79
N GLU A 22 6.05 -5.85 3.55
CA GLU A 22 6.44 -7.23 3.92
C GLU A 22 6.44 -8.17 2.71
N LEU A 23 5.49 -8.01 1.79
CA LEU A 23 5.46 -8.77 0.52
C LEU A 23 6.68 -8.44 -0.36
N ALA A 24 7.02 -7.15 -0.48
CA ALA A 24 8.21 -6.74 -1.23
C ALA A 24 9.50 -7.25 -0.57
N ARG A 25 9.59 -7.27 0.77
CA ARG A 25 10.71 -7.86 1.51
C ARG A 25 10.84 -9.37 1.30
N ALA A 26 9.73 -10.06 1.07
CA ALA A 26 9.72 -11.48 0.70
C ALA A 26 10.09 -11.72 -0.78
N GLY A 27 10.37 -10.68 -1.56
CA GLY A 27 10.80 -10.76 -2.95
C GLY A 27 9.66 -10.69 -3.98
N ALA A 28 8.42 -10.42 -3.56
CA ALA A 28 7.29 -10.34 -4.48
C ALA A 28 7.23 -8.97 -5.19
N GLY A 29 6.80 -8.98 -6.46
CA GLY A 29 6.38 -7.79 -7.18
C GLY A 29 5.02 -7.31 -6.64
N VAL A 30 4.96 -6.10 -6.10
CA VAL A 30 3.73 -5.56 -5.50
C VAL A 30 3.32 -4.23 -6.13
N THR A 31 2.06 -4.14 -6.52
CA THR A 31 1.43 -2.90 -6.98
C THR A 31 0.45 -2.41 -5.94
N VAL A 32 0.67 -1.21 -5.41
CA VAL A 32 -0.28 -0.55 -4.49
C VAL A 32 -1.15 0.42 -5.28
N LEU A 33 -2.46 0.20 -5.24
CA LEU A 33 -3.46 1.09 -5.83
C LEU A 33 -4.10 1.92 -4.71
N THR A 34 -4.20 3.23 -4.88
CA THR A 34 -4.94 4.10 -3.98
C THR A 34 -5.81 5.06 -4.78
N LYS A 35 -6.90 5.52 -4.17
CA LYS A 35 -7.88 6.39 -4.81
C LYS A 35 -7.33 7.79 -5.08
N ASP A 36 -6.40 8.24 -4.24
CA ASP A 36 -5.85 9.59 -4.26
C ASP A 36 -4.33 9.53 -4.06
N ARG A 37 -3.73 10.55 -3.45
CA ARG A 37 -2.32 10.57 -3.05
C ARG A 37 -2.02 9.47 -2.03
N ARG A 38 -0.78 9.00 -2.00
CA ARG A 38 -0.37 7.91 -1.09
C ARG A 38 -0.51 8.31 0.37
N GLU A 39 -0.23 9.57 0.66
CA GLU A 39 -0.32 10.19 1.98
C GLU A 39 -1.78 10.43 2.39
N GLU A 40 -2.71 10.52 1.43
CA GLU A 40 -4.12 10.78 1.71
C GLU A 40 -4.81 9.49 2.20
N SER A 41 -4.81 9.31 3.53
CA SER A 41 -5.45 8.19 4.18
C SER A 41 -6.01 8.57 5.55
N ASN A 42 -7.05 7.86 6.00
CA ASN A 42 -7.59 8.07 7.35
C ASN A 42 -6.55 7.88 8.47
N THR A 43 -5.49 7.10 8.20
CA THR A 43 -4.42 6.91 9.20
C THR A 43 -3.50 8.12 9.31
N GLU A 44 -3.34 8.91 8.25
CA GLU A 44 -2.57 10.17 8.29
C GLU A 44 -3.18 11.16 9.27
N TYR A 45 -4.52 11.21 9.33
CA TYR A 45 -5.26 12.13 10.19
C TYR A 45 -5.42 11.68 11.66
N ALA A 46 -4.87 10.52 12.04
CA ALA A 46 -5.01 9.98 13.39
C ALA A 46 -4.19 10.79 14.42
N GLN A 47 -4.81 11.18 15.54
CA GLN A 47 -4.21 12.05 16.56
C GLN A 47 -4.17 11.44 17.97
N GLY A 48 -4.75 10.25 18.14
CA GLY A 48 -4.85 9.60 19.45
C GLY A 48 -3.55 8.93 19.92
N GLY A 49 -2.77 8.38 18.98
CA GLY A 49 -1.79 7.33 19.26
C GLY A 49 -2.42 5.94 19.14
#